data_AF-A0A5C7IES7-F1
#
_entry.id   AF-A0A5C7IES7-F1
#
_cell.length_a   1.000
_cell.length_b   1.000
_cell.length_c   1.000
_cell.angle_alpha   90.00
_cell.angle_beta   90.00
_cell.angle_gamma   90.00
#
_symmetry.space_group_name_H-M   'P 1'
#
loop_
_entity.id
_entity.type
_entity.pdbx_description
1 polymer ?
#
loop_
_entity_poly.entity_id
_entity_poly.type
_entity_poly.pdbx_seq_one_letter_code
_entity_poly.pdbx_strand_id
1 'polypeptide(L)'
;MDNLEVLPASTTSPWVAIGCTTVLISLAKSMVAAAHSHIWLGPMLAGCVGYILADLFSGIYHWVIDNYGNASTPFFGPQIKGFQGHHKEPWVITKRQFANNIHSSALAITFMVLPVNILYNDPIIHGLVSVWFGCLMFSQQFHAWAHCPKSKLPPLVVALQDAGVSTCFPPQATL
;
A
#
# COMPACT_ATOMS: atom_id res chain seq x y z
N MET A 1 -2.42 27.47 -12.48
CA MET A 1 -1.30 26.62 -12.05
C MET A 1 -0.77 27.27 -10.79
N ASP A 2 -1.41 27.01 -9.67
CA ASP A 2 -1.07 27.66 -8.40
C ASP A 2 -0.45 26.61 -7.47
N ASN A 3 0.80 26.87 -7.11
CA ASN A 3 1.45 26.47 -5.86
C ASN A 3 1.10 25.08 -5.33
N LEU A 4 1.49 24.04 -6.06
CA LEU A 4 2.15 22.94 -5.38
C LEU A 4 3.51 23.48 -4.96
N GLU A 5 3.56 24.16 -3.80
CA GLU A 5 4.79 24.22 -3.04
C GLU A 5 5.23 22.77 -2.88
N VAL A 6 6.17 22.37 -3.74
CA VAL A 6 6.96 21.18 -3.56
C VAL A 6 7.76 21.49 -2.30
N LEU A 7 7.15 21.24 -1.14
CA LEU A 7 7.89 21.06 0.10
C LEU A 7 9.08 20.18 -0.28
N PRO A 8 10.32 20.58 0.05
CA PRO A 8 11.48 19.81 -0.34
C PRO A 8 11.25 18.40 0.17
N ALA A 9 11.00 17.49 -0.78
CA ALA A 9 10.63 16.13 -0.45
C ALA A 9 11.79 15.57 0.36
N SER A 10 11.55 15.25 1.63
CA SER A 10 12.56 14.52 2.37
C SER A 10 12.71 13.19 1.62
N THR A 11 13.89 12.94 1.08
CA THR A 11 14.22 11.72 0.33
C THR A 11 13.98 10.46 1.17
N THR A 12 13.80 10.62 2.48
CA THR A 12 13.35 9.60 3.42
C THR A 12 12.30 10.21 4.36
N SER A 13 11.12 9.59 4.45
CA SER A 13 10.19 9.83 5.56
C SER A 13 10.41 8.70 6.58
N PRO A 14 10.65 9.00 7.87
CA PRO A 14 10.91 7.97 8.87
C PRO A 14 9.74 6.98 9.00
N TRP A 15 8.52 7.44 8.70
CA TRP A 15 7.32 6.60 8.71
C TRP A 15 7.40 5.42 7.75
N VAL A 16 8.10 5.57 6.62
CA VAL A 16 8.28 4.46 5.67
C VAL A 16 9.11 3.35 6.32
N ALA A 17 10.24 3.71 6.93
CA ALA A 17 11.10 2.74 7.60
C ALA A 17 10.39 2.08 8.79
N ILE A 18 9.68 2.88 9.61
CA ILE A 18 8.93 2.40 10.77
C ILE A 18 7.79 1.47 10.34
N GLY A 19 7.00 1.85 9.34
CA GLY A 19 5.89 1.04 8.81
C GLY A 19 6.39 -0.28 8.22
N CYS A 20 7.42 -0.24 7.37
CA CYS A 20 8.07 -1.44 6.85
C CYS A 20 8.57 -2.34 7.98
N THR A 21 9.26 -1.78 8.97
CA THR A 21 9.75 -2.55 10.13
C THR A 21 8.60 -3.20 10.89
N THR A 22 7.51 -2.47 11.13
CA THR A 22 6.33 -2.98 11.85
C THR A 22 5.69 -4.16 11.12
N VAL A 23 5.53 -4.08 9.80
CA VAL A 23 4.98 -5.19 8.98
C VAL A 23 5.96 -6.37 8.94
N LEU A 24 7.26 -6.11 8.78
CA LEU A 24 8.30 -7.15 8.76
C LEU A 24 8.40 -7.89 10.10
N ILE A 25 8.23 -7.21 11.22
CA ILE A 25 8.15 -7.85 12.54
C ILE A 25 6.97 -8.83 12.58
N SER A 26 5.79 -8.41 12.09
CA SER A 26 4.63 -9.30 12.04
C SER A 26 4.92 -10.53 11.17
N LEU A 27 5.49 -10.33 9.98
CA LEU A 27 5.85 -11.44 9.09
C LEU A 27 6.86 -12.39 9.75
N ALA A 28 7.90 -11.84 10.40
CA ALA A 28 8.91 -12.62 11.09
C ALA A 28 8.31 -13.44 12.25
N LYS A 29 7.43 -12.83 13.06
CA LYS A 29 6.71 -13.54 14.14
C LYS A 29 5.86 -14.68 13.59
N SER A 30 5.15 -14.45 12.49
CA SER A 30 4.42 -15.51 11.77
C SER A 30 5.32 -16.66 11.40
N MET A 31 6.45 -16.38 10.73
CA MET A 31 7.37 -17.41 10.24
C MET A 31 8.03 -18.19 11.38
N VAL A 32 8.52 -17.50 12.41
CA VAL A 32 9.19 -18.14 13.56
C VAL A 32 8.23 -19.02 14.34
N ALA A 33 7.03 -18.53 14.67
CA ALA A 33 6.04 -19.31 15.40
C ALA A 33 5.48 -20.48 14.56
N ALA A 34 5.29 -20.29 13.25
CA ALA A 34 4.92 -21.38 12.34
C ALA A 34 6.01 -22.45 12.24
N ALA A 35 7.29 -22.05 12.20
CA ALA A 35 8.41 -22.98 12.18
C ALA A 35 8.50 -23.79 13.47
N HIS A 36 8.41 -23.14 14.63
CA HIS A 36 8.48 -23.81 15.93
C HIS A 36 7.30 -24.75 16.17
N SER A 37 6.12 -24.41 15.64
CA SER A 37 4.89 -25.16 15.85
C SER A 37 4.57 -26.13 14.70
N HIS A 38 5.37 -26.12 13.62
CA HIS A 38 5.17 -26.91 12.40
C HIS A 38 3.81 -26.71 11.68
N ILE A 39 3.17 -25.53 11.82
CA ILE A 39 1.81 -25.25 11.29
C ILE A 39 1.79 -24.30 10.09
N TRP A 40 2.67 -24.50 9.10
CA TRP A 40 2.85 -23.58 7.96
C TRP A 40 1.58 -23.24 7.17
N LEU A 41 0.67 -24.20 7.00
CA LEU A 41 -0.52 -24.02 6.17
C LEU A 41 -1.45 -22.92 6.70
N GLY A 42 -1.65 -22.84 8.01
CA GLY A 42 -2.57 -21.88 8.62
C GLY A 42 -2.21 -20.42 8.30
N PRO A 43 -0.99 -19.97 8.64
CA PRO A 43 -0.51 -18.62 8.33
C PRO A 43 -0.43 -18.32 6.83
N MET A 44 -0.14 -19.31 5.98
CA MET A 44 -0.16 -19.13 4.52
C MET A 44 -1.57 -18.82 4.01
N LEU A 45 -2.57 -19.62 4.43
CA LEU A 45 -3.97 -19.37 4.08
C LEU A 45 -4.46 -18.03 4.63
N ALA A 46 -4.06 -17.69 5.85
CA ALA A 46 -4.37 -16.41 6.46
C ALA A 46 -3.76 -15.24 5.68
N GLY A 47 -2.52 -15.39 5.17
CA GLY A 47 -1.90 -14.43 4.27
C GLY A 47 -2.68 -14.25 2.96
N CYS A 48 -3.16 -15.35 2.34
CA CYS A 48 -4.03 -15.28 1.15
C CYS A 48 -5.33 -14.51 1.44
N VAL A 49 -5.96 -14.77 2.58
CA VAL A 49 -7.13 -13.99 3.03
C VAL A 49 -6.76 -12.53 3.22
N GLY A 50 -5.60 -12.24 3.80
CA GLY A 50 -5.10 -10.88 3.99
C GLY A 50 -4.91 -10.13 2.67
N TYR A 51 -4.41 -10.80 1.63
CA TYR A 51 -4.31 -10.23 0.29
C TYR A 51 -5.70 -9.86 -0.29
N ILE A 52 -6.68 -10.76 -0.19
CA ILE A 52 -8.07 -10.51 -0.64
C ILE A 52 -8.69 -9.33 0.13
N LEU A 53 -8.48 -9.27 1.44
CA LEU A 53 -8.95 -8.17 2.27
C LEU A 53 -8.25 -6.84 1.93
N ALA A 54 -6.98 -6.88 1.53
CA ALA A 54 -6.27 -5.68 1.09
C ALA A 54 -6.89 -5.10 -0.19
N ASP A 55 -7.14 -5.97 -1.17
CA ASP A 55 -7.79 -5.57 -2.43
C ASP A 55 -9.18 -4.98 -2.17
N LEU A 56 -10.04 -5.73 -1.47
CA LEU A 56 -11.40 -5.28 -1.13
C LEU A 56 -11.40 -3.95 -0.35
N PHE A 57 -10.58 -3.84 0.70
CA PHE A 57 -10.57 -2.65 1.54
C PHE A 57 -10.00 -1.43 0.80
N SER A 58 -8.94 -1.63 0.00
CA SER A 58 -8.40 -0.56 -0.83
C SER A 58 -9.40 -0.08 -1.87
N GLY A 59 -10.15 -0.98 -2.51
CA GLY A 59 -11.21 -0.65 -3.45
C GLY A 59 -12.36 0.14 -2.81
N ILE A 60 -12.85 -0.30 -1.65
CA ILE A 60 -13.88 0.44 -0.89
C ILE A 60 -13.36 1.81 -0.50
N TYR A 61 -12.13 1.90 0.03
CA TYR A 61 -11.53 3.15 0.44
C TYR A 61 -11.35 4.13 -0.73
N HIS A 62 -10.88 3.64 -1.88
CA HIS A 62 -10.79 4.42 -3.11
C HIS A 62 -12.16 4.94 -3.56
N TRP A 63 -13.17 4.07 -3.61
CA TRP A 63 -14.53 4.48 -3.94
C TRP A 63 -15.05 5.58 -2.99
N VAL A 64 -14.83 5.44 -1.69
CA VAL A 64 -15.26 6.46 -0.72
C VAL A 64 -14.55 7.80 -0.97
N ILE A 65 -13.23 7.79 -1.10
CA ILE A 65 -12.45 9.03 -1.19
C ILE A 65 -12.66 9.78 -2.50
N ASP A 66 -13.04 9.05 -3.56
CA ASP A 66 -13.38 9.65 -4.85
C ASP A 66 -14.78 10.28 -4.87
N ASN A 67 -15.74 9.69 -4.14
CA ASN A 67 -17.15 10.08 -4.25
C ASN A 67 -17.63 11.02 -3.13
N TYR A 68 -16.94 11.07 -1.98
CA TYR A 68 -17.41 11.82 -0.81
C TYR A 68 -16.37 12.83 -0.29
N GLY A 69 -16.87 13.97 0.20
CA GLY A 69 -16.05 15.04 0.74
C GLY A 69 -15.38 15.91 -0.31
N ASN A 70 -14.47 16.78 0.13
CA ASN A 70 -13.71 17.69 -0.72
C ASN A 70 -12.41 18.14 -0.02
N ALA A 71 -11.69 19.09 -0.61
CA ALA A 71 -10.44 19.62 -0.07
C ALA A 71 -10.53 20.19 1.36
N SER A 72 -11.74 20.57 1.82
CA SER A 72 -12.00 21.11 3.16
C SER A 72 -12.44 20.04 4.17
N THR A 73 -12.56 18.78 3.78
CA THR A 73 -12.90 17.68 4.71
C THR A 73 -11.85 17.56 5.81
N PRO A 74 -12.23 17.55 7.10
CA PRO A 74 -11.28 17.40 8.20
C PRO A 74 -10.42 16.14 8.06
N PHE A 75 -9.12 16.26 8.33
CA PHE A 75 -8.11 15.19 8.27
C PHE A 75 -7.83 14.60 6.86
N PHE A 76 -8.84 14.43 6.02
CA PHE A 76 -8.75 13.76 4.72
C PHE A 76 -8.78 14.70 3.52
N GLY A 77 -9.04 15.99 3.69
CA GLY A 77 -9.21 16.94 2.59
C GLY A 77 -8.06 16.96 1.56
N PRO A 78 -6.78 17.04 1.98
CA PRO A 78 -5.66 16.96 1.05
C PRO A 78 -5.62 15.63 0.27
N GLN A 79 -5.99 14.54 0.92
CA GLN A 79 -6.02 13.22 0.30
C GLN A 79 -7.18 13.11 -0.69
N ILE A 80 -8.39 13.55 -0.33
CA ILE A 80 -9.56 13.62 -1.22
C ILE A 80 -9.27 14.47 -2.46
N LYS A 81 -8.70 15.67 -2.26
CA LYS A 81 -8.27 16.53 -3.39
C LYS A 81 -7.28 15.81 -4.30
N GLY A 82 -6.31 15.10 -3.72
CA GLY A 82 -5.32 14.34 -4.45
C GLY A 82 -5.91 13.16 -5.24
N PHE A 83 -6.86 12.44 -4.64
CA PHE A 83 -7.53 11.30 -5.26
C PHE A 83 -8.46 11.76 -6.39
N GLN A 84 -9.42 12.64 -6.10
CA GLN A 84 -10.33 13.18 -7.12
C GLN A 84 -9.58 13.88 -8.27
N GLY A 85 -8.46 14.55 -7.99
CA GLY A 85 -7.61 15.18 -8.99
C GLY A 85 -6.89 14.20 -9.92
N HIS A 86 -6.56 12.99 -9.46
CA HIS A 86 -5.77 12.04 -10.25
C HIS A 86 -6.51 11.54 -11.49
N HIS A 87 -7.85 11.57 -11.51
CA HIS A 87 -8.62 11.20 -12.69
C HIS A 87 -8.36 12.10 -13.90
N LYS A 88 -7.90 13.33 -13.68
CA LYS A 88 -7.51 14.26 -14.75
C LYS A 88 -6.10 14.00 -15.26
N GLU A 89 -5.18 13.67 -14.37
CA GLU A 89 -3.75 13.52 -14.67
C GLU A 89 -3.17 12.26 -13.97
N PRO A 90 -3.58 11.04 -14.38
CA PRO A 90 -3.25 9.81 -13.65
C PRO A 90 -1.75 9.51 -13.59
N TRP A 91 -0.97 9.95 -14.58
CA TRP A 91 0.48 9.72 -14.63
C TRP A 91 1.26 10.51 -13.57
N VAL A 92 0.67 11.53 -12.93
CA VAL A 92 1.38 12.39 -11.96
C VAL A 92 1.87 11.57 -10.76
N ILE A 93 1.14 10.53 -10.34
CA ILE A 93 1.58 9.66 -9.24
C ILE A 93 2.90 8.92 -9.54
N THR A 94 3.19 8.66 -10.83
CA THR A 94 4.46 8.04 -11.26
C THR A 94 5.67 8.95 -11.11
N LYS A 95 5.43 10.26 -10.95
CA LYS A 95 6.47 11.29 -10.80
C LYS A 95 6.81 11.58 -9.35
N ARG A 96 5.98 11.10 -8.41
CA ARG A 96 6.24 11.22 -6.98
C ARG A 96 7.34 10.25 -6.57
N GLN A 97 8.19 10.67 -5.65
CA GLN A 97 9.17 9.78 -5.04
C GLN A 97 8.45 8.69 -4.23
N PHE A 98 9.05 7.50 -4.16
CA PHE A 98 8.51 6.35 -3.45
C PHE A 98 8.06 6.70 -2.02
N ALA A 99 8.90 7.38 -1.23
CA ALA A 99 8.56 7.76 0.14
C ALA A 99 7.32 8.68 0.20
N ASN A 100 7.15 9.59 -0.75
CA ASN A 100 6.00 10.48 -0.83
C ASN A 100 4.71 9.75 -1.23
N ASN A 101 4.82 8.59 -1.91
CA ASN A 101 3.64 7.78 -2.24
C ASN A 101 3.11 7.01 -1.05
N ILE A 102 3.97 6.60 -0.11
CA ILE A 102 3.57 5.63 0.92
C ILE A 102 3.75 6.11 2.36
N HIS A 103 4.29 7.30 2.64
CA HIS A 103 4.55 7.70 4.04
C HIS A 103 3.26 7.83 4.88
N SER A 104 2.17 8.33 4.31
CA SER A 104 0.89 8.47 5.03
C SER A 104 0.25 7.12 5.33
N SER A 105 0.30 6.18 4.39
CA SER A 105 -0.16 4.81 4.63
C SER A 105 0.74 4.11 5.64
N ALA A 106 2.07 4.27 5.54
CA ALA A 106 3.02 3.68 6.48
C ALA A 106 2.83 4.19 7.93
N LEU A 107 2.52 5.46 8.11
CA LEU A 107 2.12 6.04 9.39
C LEU A 107 0.87 5.34 9.95
N ALA A 108 -0.21 5.28 9.17
CA ALA A 108 -1.46 4.65 9.59
C ALA A 108 -1.26 3.16 9.93
N ILE A 109 -0.55 2.43 9.07
CA ILE A 109 -0.25 1.01 9.25
C ILE A 109 0.60 0.77 10.50
N THR A 110 1.56 1.64 10.80
CA THR A 110 2.33 1.54 12.06
C THR A 110 1.40 1.51 13.26
N PHE A 111 0.45 2.45 13.36
CA PHE A 111 -0.48 2.51 14.49
C PHE A 111 -1.46 1.34 14.54
N MET A 112 -1.83 0.77 13.39
CA MET A 112 -2.73 -0.38 13.33
C MET A 112 -2.03 -1.70 13.70
N VAL A 113 -0.79 -1.90 13.24
CA VAL A 113 -0.09 -3.20 13.37
C VAL A 113 0.78 -3.27 14.62
N LEU A 114 1.31 -2.14 15.12
CA LEU A 114 2.17 -2.14 16.30
C LEU A 114 1.48 -2.74 17.55
N PRO A 115 0.22 -2.41 17.89
CA PRO A 115 -0.48 -3.06 18.99
C PRO A 115 -0.61 -4.58 18.81
N VAL A 116 -0.84 -5.04 17.56
CA VAL A 116 -0.92 -6.47 17.27
C VAL A 116 0.42 -7.16 17.54
N ASN A 117 1.52 -6.53 17.12
CA ASN A 117 2.88 -7.01 17.38
C ASN A 117 3.24 -7.09 18.86
N ILE A 118 2.68 -6.20 19.70
CA ILE A 118 2.95 -6.17 21.14
C ILE A 118 2.06 -7.18 21.89
N LEU A 119 0.78 -7.29 21.51
CA LEU A 119 -0.24 -7.97 22.31
C LEU A 119 -0.49 -9.42 21.93
N TYR A 120 -0.15 -9.84 20.70
CA TYR A 120 -0.45 -11.19 20.19
C TYR A 120 0.83 -11.91 19.78
N ASN A 121 0.84 -13.24 19.82
CA ASN A 121 1.94 -14.10 19.37
C ASN A 121 1.44 -15.28 18.52
N ASP A 122 0.26 -15.15 17.91
CA ASP A 122 -0.33 -16.20 17.09
C ASP A 122 0.17 -16.10 15.64
N PRO A 123 0.73 -17.19 15.06
CA PRO A 123 1.29 -17.14 13.71
C PRO A 123 0.23 -16.91 12.62
N ILE A 124 -1.02 -17.34 12.82
CA ILE A 124 -2.11 -17.15 11.85
C ILE A 124 -2.51 -15.68 11.81
N ILE A 125 -2.68 -15.04 12.98
CA ILE A 125 -2.94 -13.60 13.08
C ILE A 125 -1.81 -12.81 12.42
N HIS A 126 -0.55 -13.16 12.73
CA HIS A 126 0.61 -12.47 12.16
C HIS A 126 0.77 -12.67 10.65
N GLY A 127 0.41 -13.84 10.12
CA GLY A 127 0.34 -14.10 8.68
C GLY A 127 -0.72 -13.25 7.99
N LEU A 128 -1.93 -13.18 8.57
CA LEU A 128 -3.01 -12.33 8.08
C LEU A 128 -2.61 -10.85 8.04
N VAL A 129 -2.20 -10.30 9.18
CA VAL A 129 -1.96 -8.85 9.32
C VAL A 129 -0.73 -8.39 8.56
N SER A 130 0.30 -9.24 8.41
CA SER A 130 1.50 -8.87 7.66
C SER A 130 1.21 -8.71 6.16
N VAL A 131 0.45 -9.63 5.56
CA VAL A 131 0.07 -9.52 4.14
C VAL A 131 -0.98 -8.45 3.93
N TRP A 132 -2.05 -8.42 4.75
CA TRP A 132 -3.13 -7.45 4.60
C TRP A 132 -2.62 -6.01 4.67
N PHE A 133 -1.99 -5.65 5.78
CA PHE A 133 -1.54 -4.28 5.98
C PHE A 133 -0.27 -3.96 5.19
N GLY A 134 0.55 -4.96 4.85
CA GLY A 134 1.64 -4.81 3.89
C GLY A 134 1.11 -4.36 2.53
N CYS A 135 0.14 -5.08 1.96
CA CYS A 135 -0.47 -4.70 0.68
C CYS A 135 -1.16 -3.32 0.75
N LEU A 136 -1.88 -3.00 1.83
CA LEU A 136 -2.48 -1.68 2.01
C LEU A 136 -1.43 -0.56 2.08
N MET A 137 -0.32 -0.79 2.78
CA MET A 137 0.76 0.20 2.89
C MET A 137 1.34 0.57 1.52
N PHE A 138 1.55 -0.44 0.67
CA PHE A 138 2.15 -0.30 -0.66
C PHE A 138 1.14 -0.03 -1.79
N SER A 139 -0.17 0.03 -1.49
CA SER A 139 -1.25 0.22 -2.48
C SER A 139 -1.01 1.39 -3.45
N GLN A 140 -0.61 2.56 -2.94
CA GLN A 140 -0.30 3.73 -3.77
C GLN A 140 0.90 3.49 -4.71
N GLN A 141 1.88 2.69 -4.28
CA GLN A 141 3.00 2.33 -5.14
C GLN A 141 2.60 1.31 -6.21
N PHE A 142 1.70 0.38 -5.89
CA PHE A 142 1.12 -0.52 -6.88
C PHE A 142 0.29 0.25 -7.92
N HIS A 143 -0.50 1.23 -7.47
CA HIS A 143 -1.24 2.13 -8.34
C HIS A 143 -0.30 2.94 -9.26
N ALA A 144 0.82 3.45 -8.73
CA ALA A 144 1.83 4.11 -9.54
C ALA A 144 2.44 3.19 -10.60
N TRP A 145 2.70 1.92 -10.27
CA TRP A 145 3.18 0.96 -11.25
C TRP A 145 2.14 0.63 -12.33
N ALA A 146 0.84 0.67 -12.01
CA ALA A 146 -0.22 0.46 -12.99
C ALA A 146 -0.28 1.58 -14.05
N HIS A 147 0.23 2.77 -13.74
CA HIS A 147 0.35 3.90 -14.67
C HIS A 147 1.76 4.05 -15.30
N CYS A 148 2.68 3.14 -15.00
CA CYS A 148 4.02 3.14 -15.58
C CYS A 148 4.10 2.20 -16.80
N PRO A 149 4.81 2.60 -17.88
CA PRO A 149 5.16 1.66 -18.94
C PRO A 149 5.96 0.48 -18.39
N LYS A 150 5.64 -0.75 -18.84
CA LYS A 150 6.33 -1.98 -18.42
C LYS A 150 7.85 -1.92 -18.58
N SER A 151 8.35 -1.22 -19.60
CA SER A 151 9.79 -1.04 -19.84
C SER A 151 10.53 -0.28 -18.73
N LYS A 152 9.80 0.40 -17.83
CA LYS A 152 10.35 1.15 -16.69
C LYS A 152 10.10 0.45 -15.34
N LEU A 153 9.47 -0.72 -15.35
CA LEU A 153 9.11 -1.47 -14.14
C LEU A 153 10.16 -2.54 -13.83
N PRO A 154 10.35 -2.89 -12.55
CA PRO A 154 11.17 -4.04 -12.18
C PRO A 154 10.61 -5.33 -12.80
N PRO A 155 11.46 -6.29 -13.22
CA PRO A 155 11.00 -7.52 -13.89
C PRO A 155 9.96 -8.31 -13.08
N LEU A 156 10.09 -8.34 -11.75
CA LEU A 156 9.13 -9.00 -10.88
C LEU A 156 7.74 -8.34 -10.95
N VAL A 157 7.67 -7.01 -11.01
CA VAL A 157 6.41 -6.28 -11.12
C VAL A 157 5.74 -6.59 -12.46
N VAL A 158 6.52 -6.63 -13.54
CA VAL A 158 6.03 -7.01 -14.88
C VAL A 158 5.46 -8.44 -14.85
N ALA A 159 6.19 -9.39 -14.27
CA ALA A 159 5.74 -10.77 -14.15
C ALA A 159 4.42 -10.89 -13.35
N LEU A 160 4.28 -10.14 -12.25
CA LEU A 160 3.04 -10.11 -11.46
C LEU A 160 1.87 -9.49 -12.23
N GLN A 161 2.12 -8.45 -13.03
CA GLN A 161 1.10 -7.86 -13.90
C GLN A 161 0.68 -8.81 -15.03
N ASP A 162 1.63 -9.51 -15.65
CA ASP A 162 1.36 -10.51 -16.71
C ASP A 162 0.58 -11.72 -16.16
N ALA A 163 0.82 -12.09 -14.90
CA ALA A 163 0.08 -13.14 -14.21
C ALA A 163 -1.32 -12.69 -13.71
N GLY A 164 -1.69 -11.41 -13.86
CA GLY A 164 -2.97 -10.87 -13.37
C GLY A 164 -3.04 -10.69 -11.84
N VAL A 165 -1.90 -10.74 -11.14
CA VAL A 165 -1.80 -10.59 -9.67
C VAL A 165 -1.68 -9.11 -9.27
N SER A 166 -1.30 -8.24 -10.18
CA SER A 166 -1.24 -6.78 -9.96
C SER A 166 -1.82 -6.06 -11.17
N THR A 167 -2.43 -4.90 -10.94
CA THR A 167 -3.08 -4.14 -12.00
C THR A 167 -2.06 -3.50 -12.95
N CYS A 168 -2.41 -3.50 -14.23
CA CYS A 168 -1.70 -2.78 -15.29
C CYS A 168 -2.77 -2.05 -16.11
N PHE A 169 -2.69 -0.73 -16.20
CA PHE A 169 -3.50 0.00 -17.18
C PHE A 169 -2.68 0.14 -18.46
N PRO A 170 -3.28 -0.03 -19.65
CA PRO A 170 -2.58 0.30 -20.88
C PRO A 170 -2.17 1.78 -20.82
N PRO A 171 -0.95 2.15 -21.24
CA PRO A 171 -0.62 3.56 -21.40
C PRO A 171 -1.70 4.18 -22.29
N GLN A 172 -2.31 5.28 -21.84
CA GLN A 172 -3.19 6.05 -22.71
C GLN A 172 -2.35 6.42 -23.93
N ALA A 173 -2.74 5.89 -25.09
CA ALA A 173 -2.17 6.33 -26.35
C ALA A 173 -2.34 7.86 -26.38
N THR A 174 -1.22 8.57 -26.48
CA THR A 174 -1.22 10.01 -26.74
C THR A 174 -2.09 10.24 -27.96
N LEU A 175 -3.26 10.86 -27.77
CA LEU A 175 -3.99 11.55 -28.83
C LEU A 175 -3.21 12.81 -29.23
#